data_AF-A0A2H0LRF5-F1
#
_entry.id   AF-A0A2H0LRF5-F1
#
_cell.length_a   1.000
_cell.length_b   1.000
_cell.length_c   1.000
_cell.angle_alpha   90.00
_cell.angle_beta   90.00
_cell.angle_gamma   90.00
#
_symmetry.space_group_name_H-M   'P 1'
#
loop_
_entity.id
_entity.type
_entity.pdbx_description
1 polymer ?
#
loop_
_entity_poly.entity_id
_entity_poly.type
_entity_poly.pdbx_seq_one_letter_code
_entity_poly.pdbx_strand_id
1 'polypeptide(L)'
;MPDDYKRYRDAVRKKVCEHCIDYDHENAHCTLTGDKHCGVELYLENIVKVVQSVKAKELAEYVKLLRETVCHDCKNQEPDGSCQLRSESECGLDRYFELIVEAIEEVDKSKS
;
A
#
# COMPACT_ATOMS: atom_id res chain seq x y z
N MET A 1 15.03 7.18 -2.67
CA MET A 1 13.80 7.35 -3.45
C MET A 1 13.94 8.59 -4.31
N PRO A 2 13.65 8.52 -5.62
CA PRO A 2 13.52 9.73 -6.45
C PRO A 2 12.45 10.65 -5.86
N ASP A 3 12.62 11.97 -6.01
CA ASP A 3 11.69 13.00 -5.49
C ASP A 3 10.24 12.82 -6.00
N ASP A 4 10.06 12.14 -7.13
CA ASP A 4 8.77 11.98 -7.83
C ASP A 4 7.68 11.27 -7.00
N TYR A 5 8.07 10.39 -6.07
CA TYR A 5 7.12 9.62 -5.25
C TYR A 5 6.71 10.31 -3.94
N LYS A 6 7.33 11.45 -3.60
CA LYS A 6 7.06 12.15 -2.33
C LYS A 6 5.59 12.51 -2.17
N ARG A 7 4.96 13.05 -3.22
CA ARG A 7 3.54 13.44 -3.19
C ARG A 7 2.58 12.28 -2.95
N TYR A 8 2.88 11.11 -3.52
CA TYR A 8 2.08 9.90 -3.31
C TYR A 8 2.26 9.39 -1.89
N ARG A 9 3.51 9.36 -1.39
CA ARG A 9 3.80 8.97 -0.01
C ARG A 9 3.05 9.86 0.97
N ASP A 10 3.12 11.18 0.79
CA ASP A 10 2.50 12.14 1.71
C ASP A 10 0.97 11.99 1.71
N ALA A 11 0.35 11.77 0.54
CA ALA A 11 -1.10 11.51 0.42
C ALA A 11 -1.51 10.17 1.04
N VAL A 12 -0.77 9.10 0.75
CA VAL A 12 -1.02 7.76 1.32
C VAL A 12 -0.87 7.79 2.84
N ARG A 13 0.16 8.44 3.39
CA ARG A 13 0.30 8.60 4.84
C ARG A 13 -0.89 9.31 5.45
N LYS A 14 -1.28 10.45 4.88
CA LYS A 14 -2.42 11.23 5.38
C LYS A 14 -3.68 10.39 5.43
N LYS A 15 -3.94 9.58 4.41
CA LYS A 15 -5.18 8.80 4.30
C LYS A 15 -5.15 7.48 5.07
N VAL A 16 -4.03 6.75 5.01
CA VAL A 16 -3.93 5.40 5.56
C VAL A 16 -3.51 5.41 7.02
N CYS A 17 -2.56 6.26 7.42
CA CYS A 17 -2.08 6.26 8.81
C CYS A 17 -3.19 6.65 9.80
N GLU A 18 -4.16 7.47 9.39
CA GLU A 18 -5.34 7.79 10.21
C GLU A 18 -6.24 6.57 10.51
N HIS A 19 -6.09 5.47 9.78
CA HIS A 19 -6.85 4.23 9.97
C HIS A 19 -5.96 3.03 10.32
N CYS A 20 -4.65 3.22 10.35
CA CYS A 20 -3.67 2.15 10.55
C CYS A 20 -3.62 1.75 12.02
N ILE A 21 -3.75 0.45 12.30
CA ILE A 21 -3.68 -0.08 13.66
C ILE A 21 -2.31 0.15 14.33
N ASP A 22 -1.25 0.27 13.54
CA ASP A 22 0.11 0.56 14.00
C ASP A 22 0.40 2.07 14.07
N TYR A 23 -0.61 2.94 13.98
CA TYR A 23 -0.44 4.38 14.17
C TYR A 23 -0.91 4.82 15.55
N ASP A 24 0.00 5.40 16.32
CA ASP A 24 -0.32 6.02 17.60
C ASP A 24 -0.87 7.43 17.34
N HIS A 25 -2.17 7.59 17.56
CA HIS A 25 -2.87 8.87 17.39
C HIS A 25 -2.59 9.88 18.51
N GLU A 26 -2.22 9.43 19.71
CA GLU A 26 -1.92 10.31 20.83
C GLU A 26 -0.56 11.00 20.62
N ASN A 27 0.41 10.23 20.12
CA ASN A 27 1.78 10.71 19.89
C ASN A 27 2.10 10.99 18.41
N ALA A 28 1.12 10.86 17.52
CA ALA A 28 1.21 11.11 16.07
C ALA A 28 2.41 10.43 15.38
N HIS A 29 2.64 9.14 15.66
CA HIS A 29 3.74 8.39 15.04
C HIS A 29 3.38 6.93 14.74
N CYS A 30 4.11 6.33 13.80
CA CYS A 30 4.00 4.90 13.53
C CYS A 30 4.75 4.08 14.58
N THR A 31 4.12 3.06 15.14
CA THR A 31 4.67 2.19 16.19
C THR A 31 5.44 0.99 15.65
N LEU A 32 5.43 0.77 14.33
CA LEU A 32 6.30 -0.22 13.68
C LEU A 32 7.77 0.16 13.89
N THR A 33 8.52 -0.71 14.56
CA THR A 33 9.92 -0.51 14.94
C THR A 33 10.74 -1.77 14.68
N GLY A 34 12.08 -1.64 14.74
CA GLY A 34 13.01 -2.74 14.49
C GLY A 34 12.92 -3.28 13.07
N ASP A 35 12.81 -4.60 12.92
CA ASP A 35 12.77 -5.29 11.62
C ASP A 35 11.38 -5.29 10.96
N LYS A 36 10.38 -4.69 11.63
CA LYS A 36 9.04 -4.51 11.04
C LYS A 36 9.04 -3.26 10.18
N HIS A 37 8.66 -3.43 8.92
CA HIS A 37 8.52 -2.32 7.97
C HIS A 37 7.07 -2.17 7.54
N CYS A 38 6.63 -0.92 7.39
CA CYS A 38 5.36 -0.62 6.76
C CYS A 38 5.42 -1.11 5.30
N GLY A 39 4.63 -2.15 4.98
CA GLY A 39 4.60 -2.72 3.62
C GLY A 39 4.21 -1.70 2.56
N VAL A 40 3.37 -0.72 2.91
CA VAL A 40 2.99 0.38 2.00
C VAL A 40 4.18 1.27 1.66
N GLU A 41 4.99 1.65 2.65
CA GLU A 41 6.20 2.45 2.44
C GLU A 41 7.27 1.67 1.67
N LEU A 42 7.44 0.38 2.02
CA LEU A 42 8.44 -0.50 1.42
C LEU A 42 8.20 -0.68 -0.09
N TYR A 43 6.94 -0.82 -0.49
CA TYR A 43 6.56 -1.09 -1.88
C TYR A 43 5.88 0.09 -2.58
N LEU A 44 5.96 1.30 -2.04
CA LEU A 44 5.19 2.46 -2.52
C LEU A 44 5.30 2.68 -4.04
N GLU A 45 6.52 2.61 -4.56
CA GLU A 45 6.77 2.81 -5.99
C GLU A 45 6.03 1.77 -6.86
N ASN A 46 6.14 0.49 -6.49
CA ASN A 46 5.46 -0.61 -7.18
C ASN A 46 3.93 -0.47 -7.07
N ILE A 47 3.42 -0.06 -5.91
CA ILE A 47 1.98 0.17 -5.70
C ILE A 47 1.48 1.30 -6.60
N VAL A 48 2.19 2.42 -6.68
CA VAL A 48 1.80 3.53 -7.58
C VAL A 48 1.79 3.07 -9.04
N LYS A 49 2.79 2.28 -9.46
CA LYS A 49 2.83 1.70 -10.82
C LYS A 49 1.65 0.77 -11.07
N VAL A 50 1.28 -0.08 -10.10
CA VAL A 50 0.09 -0.94 -10.18
C VAL A 50 -1.16 -0.09 -10.39
N VAL A 51 -1.38 0.92 -9.54
CA VAL A 51 -2.57 1.77 -9.62
C VAL A 51 -2.66 2.49 -10.97
N GLN A 52 -1.54 3.02 -11.46
CA GLN A 52 -1.52 3.73 -12.74
C GLN A 52 -1.70 2.85 -13.97
N SER A 53 -1.47 1.54 -13.84
CA SER A 53 -1.60 0.58 -14.94
C SER A 53 -3.03 0.09 -15.17
N VAL A 54 -3.91 0.22 -14.17
CA VAL A 54 -5.31 -0.22 -14.25
C VAL A 54 -6.16 0.81 -14.97
N LYS A 55 -6.94 0.37 -15.96
CA LYS A 55 -7.76 1.24 -16.81
C LYS A 55 -9.23 1.28 -16.38
N ALA A 56 -9.80 0.15 -15.97
CA ALA A 56 -11.24 0.03 -15.70
C ALA A 56 -11.64 0.52 -14.30
N LYS A 57 -10.66 0.82 -13.43
CA LYS A 57 -10.84 1.26 -12.02
C LYS A 57 -11.63 0.27 -11.15
N GLU A 58 -11.62 -1.00 -11.52
CA GLU A 58 -12.24 -2.08 -10.75
C GLU A 58 -11.28 -2.55 -9.64
N LEU A 59 -11.77 -2.61 -8.39
CA LEU A 59 -10.95 -3.04 -7.24
C LEU A 59 -10.31 -4.41 -7.45
N ALA A 60 -11.03 -5.34 -8.08
CA ALA A 60 -10.53 -6.67 -8.37
C ALA A 60 -9.30 -6.67 -9.31
N GLU A 61 -9.23 -5.73 -10.26
CA GLU A 61 -8.08 -5.61 -11.16
C GLU A 61 -6.86 -5.06 -10.43
N TYR A 62 -7.05 -4.06 -9.58
CA TYR A 62 -5.98 -3.54 -8.71
C TYR A 62 -5.42 -4.65 -7.82
N VAL A 63 -6.30 -5.42 -7.17
CA VAL A 63 -5.89 -6.51 -6.28
C VAL A 63 -5.13 -7.58 -7.05
N LYS A 64 -5.62 -7.99 -8.22
CA LYS A 64 -4.93 -8.97 -9.07
C LYS A 64 -3.50 -8.54 -9.39
N LEU A 65 -3.32 -7.33 -9.91
CA LEU A 65 -1.99 -6.82 -10.26
C LEU A 65 -1.10 -6.63 -9.05
N LEU A 66 -1.66 -6.22 -7.91
CA LEU A 66 -0.92 -6.16 -6.65
C LEU A 66 -0.38 -7.54 -6.24
N ARG A 67 -1.16 -8.62 -6.44
CA ARG A 67 -0.71 -9.99 -6.17
C ARG A 67 0.41 -10.43 -7.10
N GLU A 68 0.28 -10.11 -8.39
CA GLU A 68 1.24 -10.49 -9.44
C GLU A 68 2.56 -9.70 -9.38
N THR A 69 2.58 -8.56 -8.67
CA THR A 69 3.77 -7.69 -8.59
C THR A 69 4.31 -7.62 -7.17
N VAL A 70 3.70 -6.78 -6.32
CA VAL A 70 4.15 -6.50 -4.96
C VAL A 70 4.15 -7.75 -4.10
N CYS A 71 3.09 -8.56 -4.17
CA CYS A 71 3.02 -9.74 -3.32
C CYS A 71 3.92 -10.87 -3.82
N HIS A 72 4.16 -10.97 -5.13
CA HIS A 72 5.11 -11.93 -5.70
C HIS A 72 6.52 -11.73 -5.17
N ASP A 73 6.96 -10.48 -5.02
CA ASP A 73 8.29 -10.13 -4.47
C ASP A 73 8.31 -10.04 -2.93
N CYS A 74 7.17 -10.25 -2.26
CA CYS A 74 7.07 -10.11 -0.82
C CYS A 74 7.57 -11.36 -0.10
N LYS A 75 8.50 -11.18 0.85
CA LYS A 75 9.07 -12.26 1.68
C LYS A 75 8.05 -13.12 2.45
N ASN A 76 6.81 -12.65 2.61
CA ASN A 76 5.75 -13.35 3.34
C ASN A 76 4.82 -14.15 2.42
N GLN A 77 5.03 -14.11 1.10
CA GLN A 77 4.28 -14.93 0.14
C GLN A 77 5.04 -16.23 -0.12
N GLU A 78 4.33 -17.34 0.04
CA GLU A 78 4.85 -18.66 -0.26
C GLU A 78 4.86 -18.93 -1.77
N PRO A 79 5.67 -19.90 -2.26
CA PRO A 79 5.76 -20.21 -3.69
C PRO A 79 4.42 -20.62 -4.34
N ASP A 80 3.46 -21.11 -3.54
CA ASP A 80 2.11 -21.46 -4.00
C ASP A 80 1.16 -20.25 -4.09
N GLY A 81 1.64 -19.05 -3.77
CA GLY A 81 0.90 -17.80 -3.78
C GLY A 81 0.12 -17.51 -2.49
N SER A 82 0.13 -18.42 -1.51
CA SER A 82 -0.50 -18.20 -0.21
C SER A 82 0.29 -17.18 0.63
N CYS A 83 -0.38 -16.53 1.59
CA CYS A 83 0.25 -15.59 2.50
C CYS A 83 -0.56 -15.51 3.79
N GLN A 84 0.05 -15.94 4.90
CA GLN A 84 -0.62 -16.01 6.20
C GLN A 84 -1.11 -14.63 6.68
N LEU A 85 -0.30 -13.58 6.51
CA LEU A 85 -0.68 -12.22 6.92
C LEU A 85 -1.95 -11.74 6.21
N ARG A 86 -2.19 -12.15 4.95
CA ARG A 86 -3.43 -11.81 4.25
C ARG A 86 -4.59 -12.62 4.76
N SER A 87 -4.41 -13.93 4.94
CA SER A 87 -5.44 -14.82 5.48
C SER A 87 -5.92 -14.41 6.87
N GLU A 88 -5.03 -13.82 7.67
CA GLU A 88 -5.32 -13.35 9.03
C GLU A 88 -5.71 -11.86 9.09
N SER A 89 -5.78 -11.16 7.95
CA SER A 89 -6.05 -9.70 7.87
C SER A 89 -5.02 -8.81 8.60
N GLU A 90 -3.81 -9.32 8.78
CA GLU A 90 -2.66 -8.64 9.41
C GLU A 90 -1.76 -7.92 8.38
N CYS A 91 -1.96 -8.16 7.09
CA CYS A 91 -1.24 -7.46 6.04
C CYS A 91 -1.76 -6.03 5.90
N GLY A 92 -1.06 -5.05 6.50
CA GLY A 92 -1.45 -3.63 6.41
C GLY A 92 -1.59 -3.12 4.98
N LEU A 93 -0.75 -3.57 4.05
CA LEU A 93 -0.92 -3.21 2.63
C LEU A 93 -2.25 -3.70 2.08
N ASP A 94 -2.62 -4.95 2.36
CA ASP A 94 -3.84 -5.55 1.83
C ASP A 94 -5.09 -5.00 2.50
N ARG A 95 -5.05 -4.87 3.82
CA ARG A 95 -6.13 -4.36 4.66
C ARG A 95 -6.55 -2.94 4.29
N TYR A 96 -5.57 -2.09 3.95
CA TYR A 96 -5.82 -0.69 3.61
C TYR A 96 -5.71 -0.42 2.10
N PHE A 97 -5.74 -1.46 1.26
CA PHE A 97 -5.44 -1.31 -0.17
C PHE A 97 -6.39 -0.36 -0.89
N GLU A 98 -7.68 -0.40 -0.57
CA GLU A 98 -8.67 0.52 -1.14
C GLU A 98 -8.34 2.00 -0.86
N LEU A 99 -7.98 2.33 0.39
CA LEU A 99 -7.58 3.69 0.77
C LEU A 99 -6.27 4.12 0.07
N ILE A 100 -5.35 3.18 -0.13
CA ILE A 100 -4.10 3.44 -0.86
C ILE A 100 -4.39 3.77 -2.33
N VAL A 101 -5.24 2.98 -2.99
CA VAL A 101 -5.69 3.22 -4.37
C VAL A 101 -6.35 4.60 -4.46
N GLU A 102 -7.27 4.91 -3.55
CA GLU A 102 -7.98 6.17 -3.51
C GLU A 102 -7.03 7.37 -3.39
N ALA A 103 -6.07 7.31 -2.45
CA ALA A 103 -5.07 8.36 -2.24
C ALA A 103 -4.20 8.60 -3.49
N ILE A 104 -3.79 7.53 -4.18
CA ILE A 104 -2.97 7.63 -5.39
C ILE A 104 -3.79 8.22 -6.54
N GLU A 105 -5.02 7.78 -6.73
CA GLU A 105 -5.90 8.32 -7.77
C GLU A 105 -6.19 9.81 -7.58
N GLU A 106 -6.38 10.28 -6.35
CA GLU A 106 -6.57 11.71 -6.06
C GLU A 106 -5.34 12.56 -6.45
N VAL A 107 -4.15 12.03 -6.18
CA VAL A 107 -2.88 12.67 -6.57
C VAL A 107 -2.67 12.69 -8.08
N ASP A 108 -3.21 11.71 -8.80
CA ASP A 108 -3.18 11.67 -10.26
C ASP A 108 -4.22 12.62 -10.89
N LYS A 109 -5.44 12.70 -10.32
CA LYS A 109 -6.48 13.64 -10.76
C LYS A 109 -6.10 15.10 -10.54
N SER A 110 -5.38 15.42 -9.46
CA SER A 110 -4.91 16.79 -9.18
C SER A 110 -3.80 17.28 -10.13
N LYS A 111 -3.29 16.43 -11.03
CA LYS A 111 -2.41 16.82 -12.14
C LYS A 111 -3.17 17.22 -13.43
N SER A 112 -4.48 16.98 -13.50
CA SER A 112 -5.32 17.31 -14.66
C SER A 112 -5.91 18.70 -14.59
#